data_AF-A0A350X5L6-F1
#
_entry.id   AF-A0A350X5L6-F1
#
_cell.length_a   1.000
_cell.length_b   1.000
_cell.length_c   1.000
_cell.angle_alpha   90.00
_cell.angle_beta   90.00
_cell.angle_gamma   90.00
#
_symmetry.space_group_name_H-M   'P 1'
#
loop_
_entity.id
_entity.type
_entity.pdbx_description
1 polymer ?
#
loop_
_entity_poly.entity_id
_entity_poly.type
_entity_poly.pdbx_seq_one_letter_code
_entity_poly.pdbx_strand_id
1 'polypeptide(L)'
;MKLDTRQADVVRHPCCNIWSKQWDLDASEPYQASTWVHLMELPSPLSHDEALLLCQHSEDEWIVWIPDYGEAVLNERQFCSPY
;
A
#
# COMPACT_ATOMS: atom_id res chain seq x y z
N MET A 1 -32.07 26.56 -14.02
CA MET A 1 -31.07 25.62 -14.57
C MET A 1 -29.77 25.90 -13.84
N LYS A 2 -29.25 24.91 -13.11
CA LYS A 2 -28.09 25.02 -12.22
C LYS A 2 -26.81 24.87 -13.04
N LEU A 3 -25.80 25.67 -12.76
CA LEU A 3 -24.40 25.23 -12.83
C LEU A 3 -23.58 26.17 -11.94
N ASP A 4 -23.35 25.76 -10.70
CA ASP A 4 -22.41 26.43 -9.80
C ASP A 4 -21.09 25.67 -9.88
N THR A 5 -20.10 26.32 -10.47
CA THR A 5 -18.72 25.83 -10.61
C THR A 5 -18.03 25.96 -9.27
N ARG A 6 -17.80 24.85 -8.59
CA ARG A 6 -17.10 24.85 -7.29
C ARG A 6 -15.61 25.04 -7.50
N GLN A 7 -15.17 26.18 -6.97
CA GLN A 7 -13.83 26.69 -6.74
C GLN A 7 -12.86 25.61 -6.23
N ALA A 8 -11.77 25.40 -6.96
CA ALA A 8 -10.61 24.66 -6.50
C ALA A 8 -9.86 25.52 -5.48
N ASP A 9 -9.94 25.15 -4.20
CA ASP A 9 -9.11 25.74 -3.15
C ASP A 9 -8.08 24.72 -2.70
N VAL A 10 -6.89 24.84 -3.27
CA VAL A 10 -5.68 24.14 -2.85
C VAL A 10 -5.23 24.78 -1.54
N VAL A 11 -5.75 24.30 -0.43
CA VAL A 11 -5.13 24.54 0.89
C VAL A 11 -4.35 23.30 1.26
N ARG A 12 -3.05 23.39 0.95
CA ARG A 12 -1.99 22.68 1.67
C ARG A 12 -2.24 22.86 3.16
N HIS A 13 -2.36 21.78 3.94
CA HIS A 13 -1.68 21.72 5.24
C HIS A 13 -1.49 20.28 5.77
N PRO A 14 -0.42 20.07 6.55
CA PRO A 14 0.06 18.76 6.98
C PRO A 14 -0.39 18.40 8.40
N CYS A 15 -0.56 17.08 8.58
CA CYS A 15 -0.31 16.24 9.76
C CYS A 15 -0.84 16.67 11.14
N CYS A 16 -1.82 15.91 11.67
CA CYS A 16 -1.73 15.13 12.92
C CYS A 16 -3.10 14.96 13.61
N ASN A 17 -3.57 13.81 14.07
CA ASN A 17 -3.54 12.39 13.67
C ASN A 17 -4.60 11.72 14.58
N ILE A 18 -5.39 10.77 14.07
CA ILE A 18 -6.43 10.01 14.79
C ILE A 18 -7.68 10.87 15.17
N TRP A 19 -8.83 10.35 14.75
CA TRP A 19 -10.21 10.80 15.06
C TRP A 19 -10.79 11.95 14.23
N SER A 20 -11.24 11.61 13.02
CA SER A 20 -12.57 12.00 12.52
C SER A 20 -12.99 11.10 11.35
N LYS A 21 -13.92 10.18 11.64
CA LYS A 21 -15.14 9.85 10.87
C LYS A 21 -15.20 10.52 9.47
N GLN A 22 -15.39 9.85 8.33
CA GLN A 22 -16.14 8.62 8.09
C GLN A 22 -16.06 8.29 6.56
N TRP A 23 -15.32 7.22 6.22
CA TRP A 23 -15.26 6.48 4.93
C TRP A 23 -15.39 7.25 3.60
N ASP A 24 -14.28 7.30 2.85
CA ASP A 24 -14.34 6.73 1.51
C ASP A 24 -13.72 5.33 1.63
N LEU A 25 -14.56 4.32 1.39
CA LEU A 25 -14.21 2.91 1.56
C LEU A 25 -13.30 2.47 0.41
N ASP A 26 -11.99 2.68 0.53
CA ASP A 26 -10.94 1.81 -0.02
C ASP A 26 -9.56 2.39 0.39
N ALA A 27 -9.25 2.31 1.68
CA ALA A 27 -7.92 2.67 2.15
C ALA A 27 -7.51 1.62 3.16
N SER A 28 -7.10 0.45 2.64
CA SER A 28 -6.00 -0.26 3.29
C SER A 28 -4.92 0.80 3.52
N GLU A 29 -4.42 0.93 4.75
CA GLU A 29 -3.34 1.88 5.04
C GLU A 29 -2.28 1.78 3.94
N PRO A 30 -1.91 2.88 3.28
CA PRO A 30 -1.03 2.80 2.13
C PRO A 30 0.25 2.13 2.60
N TYR A 31 0.51 0.94 2.07
CA TYR A 31 1.73 0.21 2.38
C TYR A 31 2.92 1.16 2.19
N GLN A 32 3.87 1.13 3.11
CA GLN A 32 5.04 1.99 2.99
C GLN A 32 6.17 1.22 2.32
N ALA A 33 6.87 1.91 1.41
CA ALA A 33 8.18 1.46 0.96
C ALA A 33 9.10 1.24 2.16
N SER A 34 10.03 0.30 2.04
CA SER A 34 10.92 -0.21 3.09
C SER A 34 10.24 -0.91 4.28
N THR A 35 8.99 -1.36 4.12
CA THR A 35 8.28 -2.17 5.12
C THR A 35 8.35 -3.65 4.78
N TRP A 36 8.70 -4.47 5.77
CA TRP A 36 8.62 -5.93 5.64
C TRP A 36 7.17 -6.38 5.72
N VAL A 37 6.72 -7.22 4.80
CA VAL A 37 5.36 -7.79 4.76
C VAL A 37 5.46 -9.31 4.73
N HIS A 38 4.43 -9.99 5.24
CA HIS A 38 4.33 -11.44 5.14
C HIS A 38 3.60 -11.83 3.87
N LEU A 39 4.22 -12.69 3.07
CA LEU A 39 3.65 -13.34 1.90
C LEU A 39 2.64 -14.40 2.32
N MET A 40 1.42 -14.30 1.81
CA MET A 40 0.41 -15.34 1.98
C MET A 40 0.69 -16.54 1.07
N GLU A 41 1.29 -16.29 -0.09
CA GLU A 41 1.65 -17.32 -1.06
C GLU A 41 3.16 -17.28 -1.31
N LEU A 42 3.83 -18.40 -1.02
CA LEU A 42 5.25 -18.56 -1.26
C LEU A 42 5.50 -18.89 -2.74
N PRO A 43 6.35 -18.12 -3.45
CA PRO A 43 6.68 -18.43 -4.85
C PRO A 43 7.49 -19.74 -4.98
N SER A 44 8.11 -20.22 -3.90
CA SER A 44 8.80 -21.50 -3.85
C SER A 44 8.84 -22.05 -2.42
N PRO A 45 8.87 -23.38 -2.24
CA PRO A 45 8.89 -24.02 -0.91
C PRO A 45 10.16 -23.76 -0.08
N LEU A 46 11.15 -23.08 -0.66
CA LEU A 46 12.40 -22.67 -0.01
C LEU A 46 12.49 -21.16 0.19
N SER A 47 11.51 -20.39 -0.27
CA SER A 47 11.49 -18.94 -0.11
C SER A 47 11.04 -18.59 1.30
N HIS A 48 11.52 -17.45 1.79
CA HIS A 48 11.01 -16.87 3.02
C HIS A 48 9.58 -16.34 2.80
N ASP A 49 8.76 -16.46 3.83
CA ASP A 49 7.41 -15.89 3.88
C ASP A 49 7.44 -14.38 4.18
N GLU A 50 8.61 -13.77 4.24
CA GLU A 50 8.78 -12.32 4.43
C GLU A 50 9.35 -11.67 3.17
N ALA A 51 8.81 -10.49 2.83
CA ALA A 51 9.27 -9.69 1.69
C ALA A 51 9.35 -8.22 2.07
N LEU A 52 10.38 -7.52 1.61
CA LEU A 52 10.55 -6.08 1.82
C LEU A 52 9.89 -5.31 0.68
N LEU A 53 8.88 -4.50 0.97
CA LEU A 53 8.30 -3.58 0.00
C LEU A 53 9.35 -2.55 -0.42
N LEU A 54 9.66 -2.47 -1.71
CA LEU A 54 10.60 -1.48 -2.24
C LEU A 54 9.86 -0.23 -2.70
N CYS A 55 8.86 -0.41 -3.56
CA CYS A 55 8.05 0.69 -4.08
C CYS A 55 6.73 0.18 -4.65
N GLN A 56 5.74 1.07 -4.69
CA GLN A 56 4.48 0.80 -5.35
C GLN A 56 4.68 0.80 -6.87
N HIS A 57 4.33 -0.30 -7.52
CA HIS A 57 4.38 -0.43 -8.96
C HIS A 57 3.10 0.08 -9.62
N SER A 58 1.95 -0.18 -8.99
CA SER A 58 0.61 0.23 -9.44
C SER A 58 -0.34 0.29 -8.24
N GLU A 59 -1.62 0.67 -8.47
CA GLU A 59 -2.62 0.84 -7.41
C GLU A 59 -2.65 -0.35 -6.43
N ASP A 60 -2.71 -1.57 -6.96
CA ASP A 60 -2.82 -2.83 -6.19
C ASP A 60 -1.53 -3.68 -6.27
N GLU A 61 -0.43 -3.15 -6.84
CA GLU A 61 0.83 -3.90 -7.07
C GLU A 61 2.05 -3.21 -6.46
N TRP A 62 2.92 -4.02 -5.87
CA TRP A 62 4.12 -3.62 -5.19
C TRP A 62 5.33 -4.40 -5.67
N ILE A 63 6.43 -3.68 -5.89
CA ILE A 63 7.73 -4.30 -6.06
C ILE A 63 8.23 -4.65 -4.65
N VAL A 64 8.50 -5.92 -4.44
CA VAL A 64 9.06 -6.45 -3.20
C VAL A 64 10.42 -7.09 -3.43
N TRP A 65 11.18 -7.23 -2.36
CA TRP A 65 12.40 -8.01 -2.32
C TRP A 65 12.24 -9.15 -1.34
N ILE A 66 12.36 -10.38 -1.83
CA ILE A 66 12.21 -11.60 -1.06
C ILE A 66 13.61 -12.19 -0.83
N PRO A 67 14.02 -12.46 0.43
CA PRO A 67 15.25 -13.19 0.70
C PRO A 67 15.25 -14.54 -0.04
N ASP A 68 16.38 -14.91 -0.63
CA ASP A 68 16.58 -16.13 -1.45
C ASP A 68 15.90 -16.16 -2.84
N TYR A 69 15.00 -15.22 -3.15
CA TYR A 69 14.34 -15.14 -4.46
C TYR A 69 14.70 -13.85 -5.23
N GLY A 70 14.95 -12.74 -4.55
CA GLY A 70 15.26 -11.45 -5.15
C GLY A 70 14.04 -10.56 -5.34
N GLU A 71 14.08 -9.69 -6.35
CA GLU A 71 12.99 -8.74 -6.65
C GLU A 71 11.80 -9.45 -7.33
N ALA A 72 10.60 -9.17 -6.84
CA ALA A 72 9.34 -9.71 -7.37
C ALA A 72 8.27 -8.62 -7.39
N VAL A 73 7.27 -8.76 -8.27
CA VAL A 73 6.07 -7.93 -8.25
C VAL A 73 4.97 -8.74 -7.60
N LEU A 74 4.35 -8.19 -6.57
CA LEU A 74 3.27 -8.82 -5.83
C LEU A 74 2.06 -7.91 -5.77
N ASN A 75 0.89 -8.54 -5.80
CA ASN A 75 -0.35 -7.86 -5.56
C ASN A 75 -0.58 -7.67 -4.04
N GLU A 76 -1.22 -6.59 -3.61
CA GLU A 76 -1.49 -6.34 -2.19
C GLU A 76 -2.33 -7.43 -1.52
N ARG A 77 -3.03 -8.25 -2.31
CA ARG A 77 -3.78 -9.42 -1.85
C ARG A 77 -2.93 -10.68 -1.72
N GLN A 78 -1.64 -10.60 -1.98
CA GLN A 78 -0.68 -11.71 -1.83
C GLN A 78 0.21 -11.55 -0.60
N PHE A 79 0.11 -10.43 0.10
CA PHE A 79 0.85 -10.19 1.33
C PHE A 79 -0.01 -9.42 2.35
N CYS A 80 0.44 -9.38 3.60
CA CYS A 80 -0.22 -8.63 4.67
C CYS A 80 0.80 -7.80 5.46
N SER A 81 0.32 -6.69 6.02
CA SER A 81 1.10 -5.81 6.90
C SER A 81 1.55 -6.56 8.16
N PRO A 82 2.78 -6.35 8.65
CA PRO A 82 3.33 -7.01 9.82
C PRO A 82 2.88 -6.39 11.15
N TYR A 83 1.59 -6.08 11.34
CA TYR A 83 0.97 -5.40 12.51
C TYR A 83 0.92 -3.87 12.48
#